data_AF-A0A7W3LTI9-F1
#
_entry.id   AF-A0A7W3LTI9-F1
#
_cell.length_a   1.000
_cell.length_b   1.000
_cell.length_c   1.000
_cell.angle_alpha   90.00
_cell.angle_beta   90.00
_cell.angle_gamma   90.00
#
_symmetry.space_group_name_H-M   'P 1'
#
loop_
_entity.id
_entity.type
_entity.pdbx_description
1 polymer ?
#
loop_
_entity_poly.entity_id
_entity_poly.type
_entity_poly.pdbx_seq_one_letter_code
_entity_poly.pdbx_strand_id
1 'polypeptide(L)' 'MHYAQLIGTPGIEVHLHATTLYNSIYRGDDQMLVNAHVFGMNAYGAPLWHLRQETEGGVFDGYAESFEAVWALSRPATKE' A
#
# COMPACT_ATOMS: atom_id res chain seq x y z
N MET A 1 -9.01 -13.88 7.01
CA MET A 1 -8.17 -12.83 6.38
C MET A 1 -6.99 -13.51 5.67
N HIS A 2 -6.71 -13.22 4.40
CA HIS A 2 -5.64 -13.91 3.63
C HIS A 2 -4.25 -13.83 4.28
N TYR A 3 -3.99 -12.80 5.08
CA TYR A 3 -2.72 -12.58 5.78
C TYR A 3 -2.71 -13.03 7.25
N ALA A 4 -3.71 -13.78 7.72
CA ALA A 4 -3.82 -14.17 9.14
C ALA A 4 -2.60 -14.94 9.67
N GLN A 5 -1.97 -15.77 8.83
CA GLN A 5 -0.78 -16.53 9.20
C GLN A 5 0.44 -15.65 9.48
N LEU A 6 0.51 -14.45 8.88
CA LEU A 6 1.63 -13.53 9.04
C LEU A 6 1.58 -12.75 10.35
N ILE A 7 0.42 -12.62 10.99
CA ILE A 7 0.27 -11.88 12.25
C ILE A 7 1.17 -12.49 13.35
N GLY A 8 2.04 -11.67 13.93
CA GLY A 8 3.00 -12.08 14.98
C GLY A 8 4.29 -12.70 14.45
N THR A 9 4.51 -12.71 13.12
CA THR A 9 5.79 -13.13 12.54
C THR A 9 6.84 -12.02 12.75
N PRO A 10 8.03 -12.32 13.29
CA PRO A 10 9.09 -11.31 13.46
C PRO A 10 9.41 -10.59 12.15
N GLY A 11 9.43 -9.26 12.17
CA GLY A 11 9.70 -8.42 10.99
C GLY A 11 8.51 -8.20 10.06
N ILE A 12 7.30 -8.65 10.42
CA ILE A 12 6.08 -8.38 9.65
C ILE A 12 5.04 -7.70 10.53
N GLU A 13 4.57 -6.54 10.08
CA GLU A 13 3.45 -5.82 10.68
C GLU A 13 2.23 -5.92 9.75
N VAL A 14 1.09 -6.34 10.29
CA VAL A 14 -0.17 -6.44 9.56
C VAL A 14 -1.17 -5.51 10.22
N HIS A 15 -1.67 -4.55 9.46
CA HIS A 15 -2.58 -3.53 9.95
C HIS A 15 -3.89 -3.53 9.15
N LEU A 16 -4.96 -3.04 9.78
CA LEU A 16 -6.28 -2.87 9.20
C LEU A 16 -6.64 -1.39 9.19
N HIS A 17 -7.12 -0.89 8.04
CA HIS A 17 -7.62 0.47 7.88
C HIS A 17 -9.01 0.45 7.21
N ALA A 18 -9.77 1.54 7.35
CA ALA A 18 -11.10 1.70 6.77
C ALA A 18 -11.18 2.86 5.75
N THR A 19 -10.03 3.37 5.31
CA THR A 19 -9.97 4.41 4.28
C THR A 19 -10.45 3.89 2.93
N THR A 20 -10.87 4.79 2.05
CA THR A 20 -11.27 4.42 0.69
C THR A 20 -10.08 3.83 -0.07
N LEU A 21 -10.29 2.66 -0.67
CA LEU A 21 -9.26 1.97 -1.46
C LEU A 21 -9.17 2.58 -2.87
N TYR A 22 -8.34 3.59 -3.04
CA TYR A 22 -8.08 4.22 -4.36
C TYR A 22 -6.97 3.54 -5.14
N ASN A 23 -6.07 2.82 -4.45
CA ASN A 23 -4.97 2.09 -5.05
C ASN A 23 -4.48 0.96 -4.14
N SER A 24 -3.67 0.08 -4.71
CA SER A 24 -2.73 -0.76 -3.98
C SER A 24 -1.31 -0.25 -4.20
N ILE A 25 -0.51 -0.19 -3.15
CA ILE A 25 0.88 0.29 -3.19
C ILE A 25 1.80 -0.84 -2.70
N TYR A 26 2.84 -1.11 -3.47
CA TYR A 26 3.95 -1.97 -3.06
C TYR A 26 5.23 -1.14 -3.16
N ARG A 27 5.93 -0.96 -2.05
CA ARG A 27 7.17 -0.18 -1.99
C ARG A 27 8.31 -1.05 -1.48
N GLY A 28 9.48 -0.90 -2.09
CA GLY A 28 10.75 -1.43 -1.60
C GLY A 28 11.87 -0.52 -2.05
N ASP A 29 12.73 -0.12 -1.12
CA ASP A 29 13.83 0.81 -1.39
C ASP A 29 13.35 2.10 -2.08
N ASP A 30 13.93 2.41 -3.24
CA ASP A 30 13.61 3.55 -4.12
C ASP A 30 12.60 3.18 -5.23
N GLN A 31 11.99 1.99 -5.16
CA GLN A 31 11.04 1.47 -6.15
C GLN A 31 9.63 1.37 -5.57
N MET A 32 8.63 1.71 -6.38
CA MET A 32 7.23 1.60 -5.99
C MET A 32 6.36 1.14 -7.17
N LEU A 33 5.45 0.21 -6.88
CA LEU A 33 4.40 -0.22 -7.80
C LEU A 33 3.06 0.29 -7.29
N VAL A 34 2.37 1.09 -8.10
CA VAL A 34 1.06 1.66 -7.77
C VAL A 34 0.02 1.11 -8.74
N ASN A 35 -0.95 0.37 -8.21
CA ASN A 35 -2.10 -0.10 -8.98
C ASN A 35 -3.30 0.82 -8.67
N ALA A 36 -3.56 1.79 -9.55
CA ALA A 36 -4.67 2.73 -9.38
C ALA A 36 -5.99 2.09 -9.82
N HIS A 37 -7.05 2.28 -9.03
CA HIS A 37 -8.37 1.79 -9.40
C HIS A 37 -8.93 2.56 -10.59
N VAL A 38 -9.34 1.84 -11.63
CA VAL A 38 -10.01 2.37 -12.81
C VAL A 38 -11.49 1.98 -12.77
N PHE A 39 -12.39 2.95 -12.94
CA PHE A 39 -13.83 2.71 -12.92
C PHE A 39 -14.23 1.67 -13.97
N GLY A 40 -15.00 0.65 -13.55
CA GLY A 40 -15.46 -0.43 -14.43
C GLY A 40 -14.42 -1.52 -14.72
N MET A 41 -13.24 -1.46 -14.10
CA MET A 41 -12.17 -2.44 -14.30
C MET A 41 -11.85 -3.18 -12.98
N ASN A 42 -11.66 -4.50 -13.08
CA ASN A 42 -11.18 -5.30 -11.95
C ASN A 42 -9.72 -4.95 -11.62
N ALA A 43 -9.36 -5.02 -10.33
CA ALA A 43 -8.02 -4.63 -9.86
C ALA A 43 -6.87 -5.36 -10.61
N TYR A 44 -7.00 -6.66 -10.84
CA TYR A 44 -5.97 -7.44 -11.56
C TYR A 44 -5.77 -7.03 -13.03
N GLY A 45 -6.74 -6.34 -13.63
CA GLY A 45 -6.65 -5.83 -15.00
C GLY A 45 -6.26 -4.35 -15.08
N ALA A 46 -6.21 -3.65 -13.94
CA ALA A 46 -5.87 -2.24 -13.89
C ALA A 46 -4.38 -2.01 -14.19
N PRO A 47 -4.02 -0.89 -14.85
CA PRO A 47 -2.63 -0.58 -15.14
C PRO A 47 -1.82 -0.45 -13.84
N LEU A 48 -0.57 -0.89 -13.92
CA LEU A 48 0.40 -0.77 -12.84
C LEU A 48 1.43 0.29 -13.23
N TRP A 49 1.62 1.28 -12.37
CA TRP A 49 2.70 2.26 -12.53
C TRP A 49 3.90 1.82 -11.73
N HIS A 50 5.05 1.75 -12.39
CA HIS A 50 6.35 1.58 -11.73
C HIS A 50 7.00 2.94 -11.60
N LEU A 51 7.15 3.39 -10.36
CA LEU A 51 7.77 4.65 -9.98
C LEU A 51 9.14 4.37 -9.37
N ARG A 52 10.11 5.24 -9.68
CA ARG A 52 11.43 5.27 -9.08
C ARG A 52 11.66 6.63 -8.42
N GLN A 53 12.22 6.63 -7.21
CA GLN A 53 12.54 7.86 -6.50
C GLN A 53 13.84 8.46 -7.06
N GLU A 54 13.72 9.36 -8.03
CA GLU A 54 14.87 10.05 -8.65
C GLU A 54 15.12 11.46 -8.08
N THR A 55 14.05 12.09 -7.59
CA THR A 55 14.07 13.46 -7.09
C THR A 55 13.13 13.58 -5.90
N GLU A 56 13.53 14.36 -4.91
CA GLU A 56 12.66 14.73 -3.78
C GLU A 56 11.46 15.57 -4.23
N GLY A 57 10.33 15.41 -3.53
CA GLY A 57 9.06 16.09 -3.81
C GLY A 57 8.32 15.53 -5.02
N GLY A 58 8.70 14.36 -5.51
CA GLY A 58 8.12 13.74 -6.70
C GLY A 58 6.81 12.98 -6.44
N VAL A 59 6.28 12.38 -7.51
CA VAL A 59 5.08 11.52 -7.43
C VAL A 59 5.30 10.34 -6.47
N PHE A 60 6.53 9.80 -6.42
CA PHE A 60 6.92 8.76 -5.46
C PHE A 60 6.68 9.21 -4.02
N ASP A 61 7.15 10.40 -3.65
CA ASP A 61 7.06 10.92 -2.29
C ASP A 61 5.60 11.18 -1.91
N GLY A 62 4.79 11.71 -2.83
CA GLY A 62 3.36 11.89 -2.59
C GLY A 62 2.62 10.57 -2.30
N TYR A 63 2.96 9.48 -2.98
CA TYR A 63 2.40 8.16 -2.66
C TYR A 63 2.95 7.58 -1.36
N ALA A 64 4.23 7.80 -1.07
CA ALA A 64 4.85 7.36 0.18
C ALA A 64 4.19 8.06 1.39
N GLU A 65 4.05 9.38 1.35
CA GLU A 65 3.37 10.16 2.39
C GLU A 65 1.92 9.75 2.58
N SER A 66 1.21 9.47 1.47
CA SER A 66 -0.17 8.96 1.52
C SER A 66 -0.26 7.60 2.22
N PHE A 67 0.67 6.68 1.94
CA PHE A 67 0.74 5.39 2.62
C PHE A 67 0.99 5.57 4.13
N GLU A 68 1.97 6.40 4.52
CA GLU A 68 2.26 6.67 5.94
C GLU A 68 1.06 7.28 6.66
N ALA A 69 0.32 8.18 6.02
CA ALA A 69 -0.90 8.75 6.58
C ALA A 69 -1.99 7.69 6.82
N VAL A 70 -2.17 6.74 5.90
CA VAL A 70 -3.09 5.61 6.08
C VAL A 70 -2.60 4.68 7.18
N TRP A 71 -1.29 4.40 7.23
CA TRP A 71 -0.67 3.57 8.26
C TRP A 71 -0.88 4.16 9.65
N ALA A 72 -0.68 5.46 9.83
CA ALA A 72 -0.90 6.15 11.10
C ALA A 72 -2.35 6.07 11.61
N LEU A 73 -3.32 5.95 10.70
CA LEU A 73 -4.75 5.79 11.02
C LEU A 73 -5.20 4.32 11.17
N SER A 74 -4.31 3.39 10.85
CA SER A 74 -4.60 1.97 10.90
C SER A 74 -4.50 1.41 12.32
N ARG A 75 -5.07 0.21 12.53
CA ARG A 75 -4.92 -0.54 13.77
C ARG A 75 -4.20 -1.86 13.51
N PRO A 76 -3.32 -2.33 14.42
CA PRO A 76 -2.73 -3.66 14.31
C PRO A 76 -3.79 -4.75 14.17
N ALA A 77 -3.55 -5.69 13.27
CA ALA A 77 -4.40 -6.86 13.09
C ALA A 77 -4.16 -7.86 14.22
N THR A 78 -5.23 -8.44 14.75
CA THR A 78 -5.19 -9.51 15.75
C THR A 78 -5.56 -10.83 15.09
N LYS A 79 -4.91 -11.93 15.50
CA LYS A 79 -5.42 -13.28 15.20
C LYS A 79 -6.71 -13.43 16.00
N GLU A 80 -7.84 -13.47 15.32
CA GLU A 80 -9.10 -13.95 15.90
C GLU A 80 -8.97 -15.42 16.30
#